data_AF-A0A7V4NLK1-F1
#
_entry.id   AF-A0A7V4NLK1-F1
#
_cell.length_a   1.000
_cell.length_b   1.000
_cell.length_c   1.000
_cell.angle_alpha   90.00
_cell.angle_beta   90.00
_cell.angle_gamma   90.00
#
_symmetry.space_group_name_H-M   'P 1'
#
loop_
_entity.id
_entity.type
_entity.pdbx_description
1 polymer ?
#
loop_
_entity_poly.entity_id
_entity_poly.type
_entity_poly.pdbx_seq_one_letter_code
_entity_poly.pdbx_strand_id
1 'polypeptide(L)'
;LLDASLDLITLLRGWLEVHTPMTRSSTLDGAGDRVERLVQICRRLGADTYVTPPGALAYLATEATPFTAAGIEVLVHTYVHPTYAQPHPPFAPYASAIDLVLSEDERAPAVMRSGRRAPVPLADALAARPATAVA
;
A
#
# COMPACT_ATOMS: atom_id res chain seq x y z
N LEU A 1 13.81 -1.01 -17.71
CA LEU A 1 12.76 -1.64 -16.87
C LEU A 1 12.31 -0.72 -15.73
N LEU A 2 13.24 -0.15 -14.95
CA LEU A 2 12.89 0.80 -13.87
C LEU A 2 12.12 2.03 -14.38
N ASP A 3 12.64 2.71 -15.40
CA ASP A 3 12.03 3.94 -15.92
C ASP A 3 10.60 3.69 -16.42
N ALA A 4 10.41 2.63 -17.21
CA ALA A 4 9.09 2.22 -17.69
C ALA A 4 8.09 1.96 -16.54
N SER A 5 8.54 1.35 -15.43
CA SER A 5 7.66 1.16 -14.26
C SER A 5 7.32 2.48 -13.56
N LEU A 6 8.27 3.41 -13.45
CA LEU A 6 8.04 4.72 -12.85
C LEU A 6 7.11 5.59 -13.72
N ASP A 7 7.26 5.52 -15.03
CA ASP A 7 6.40 6.21 -15.99
C ASP A 7 4.97 5.65 -15.93
N LEU A 8 4.82 4.33 -15.86
CA LEU A 8 3.51 3.68 -15.71
C LEU A 8 2.83 4.08 -14.39
N ILE A 9 3.58 4.11 -13.28
CA ILE A 9 3.05 4.57 -11.99
C ILE A 9 2.60 6.03 -12.09
N THR A 10 3.39 6.88 -12.75
CA THR A 10 3.09 8.31 -12.95
C THR A 10 1.85 8.52 -13.82
N LEU A 11 1.67 7.70 -14.85
CA LEU A 11 0.50 7.72 -15.71
C LEU A 11 -0.75 7.27 -14.96
N LEU A 12 -0.68 6.11 -14.29
CA LEU A 12 -1.80 5.54 -13.53
C LEU A 12 -2.26 6.46 -12.41
N ARG A 13 -1.34 7.08 -11.65
CA ARG A 13 -1.75 8.05 -10.60
C ARG A 13 -2.43 9.28 -11.18
N GLY A 14 -2.11 9.67 -12.42
CA GLY A 14 -2.78 10.76 -13.13
C GLY A 14 -4.22 10.39 -13.42
N TRP A 15 -4.44 9.25 -14.08
CA TRP A 15 -5.77 8.73 -14.40
C TRP A 15 -6.61 8.41 -13.16
N LEU A 16 -5.98 7.95 -12.07
CA LEU A 16 -6.65 7.61 -10.80
C LEU A 16 -6.74 8.80 -9.83
N GLU A 17 -6.32 9.99 -10.24
CA GLU A 17 -6.33 11.22 -9.43
C GLU A 17 -5.63 11.06 -8.06
N VAL A 18 -4.50 10.35 -8.02
CA VAL A 18 -3.70 10.15 -6.81
C VAL A 18 -2.62 11.21 -6.74
N HIS A 19 -2.92 12.30 -6.04
CA HIS A 19 -2.06 13.46 -5.92
C HIS A 19 -1.03 13.39 -4.78
N THR A 20 -1.00 12.29 -4.02
CA THR A 20 -0.06 12.10 -2.91
C THR A 20 1.39 12.34 -3.38
N PRO A 21 2.19 13.15 -2.63
CA PRO A 21 3.60 13.35 -2.95
C PRO A 21 4.36 12.04 -3.03
N MET A 22 5.27 11.92 -4.00
CA MET A 22 6.12 10.74 -4.17
C MET A 22 7.58 11.14 -4.01
N THR A 23 8.31 10.38 -3.20
CA THR A 23 9.76 10.54 -3.01
C THR A 23 10.42 9.19 -3.24
N ARG A 24 11.52 9.15 -3.99
CA ARG A 24 12.27 7.92 -4.18
C ARG A 24 13.04 7.58 -2.90
N SER A 25 12.93 6.35 -2.43
CA SER A 25 13.70 5.92 -1.27
C SER A 25 15.21 5.91 -1.52
N SER A 26 15.67 5.92 -2.78
CA SER A 26 17.09 6.06 -3.14
C SER A 26 17.61 7.49 -3.10
N THR A 27 16.72 8.50 -3.07
CA THR A 27 17.11 9.90 -2.83
C THR A 27 17.09 10.25 -1.34
N LEU A 28 16.72 9.28 -0.50
CA LEU A 28 16.74 9.39 0.95
C LEU A 28 17.90 8.54 1.44
N ASP A 29 18.81 9.15 2.20
CA ASP A 29 19.86 8.40 2.88
C ASP A 29 19.24 7.47 3.92
N GLY A 30 19.72 6.24 3.98
CA GLY A 30 19.23 5.23 4.90
C GLY A 30 20.12 4.01 4.89
N ALA A 31 20.56 3.61 6.08
CA ALA A 31 21.31 2.40 6.34
C ALA A 31 20.57 1.57 7.39
N GLY A 32 21.01 0.32 7.57
CA GLY A 32 20.40 -0.61 8.50
C GLY A 32 19.62 -1.72 7.81
N ASP A 33 18.97 -2.54 8.62
CA ASP A 33 18.11 -3.61 8.14
C ASP A 33 16.83 -3.09 7.47
N ARG A 34 15.95 -4.01 7.06
CA ARG A 34 14.71 -3.68 6.35
C ARG A 34 13.83 -2.71 7.14
N VAL A 35 13.65 -2.92 8.45
CA VAL A 35 12.75 -2.09 9.27
C VAL A 35 13.44 -0.79 9.69
N GLU A 36 14.71 -0.85 10.07
CA GLU A 36 15.50 0.34 10.39
C GLU A 36 15.48 1.34 9.24
N ARG A 37 15.63 0.87 8.00
CA ARG A 37 15.54 1.71 6.81
C ARG A 37 14.16 2.38 6.67
N LEU A 38 13.07 1.67 6.95
CA LEU A 38 11.71 2.24 6.91
C LEU A 38 11.52 3.32 7.98
N VAL A 39 12.01 3.08 9.21
CA VAL A 39 11.96 4.04 10.31
C VAL A 39 12.76 5.31 9.97
N GLN A 40 13.95 5.17 9.40
CA GLN A 40 14.76 6.33 8.98
C GLN A 40 14.07 7.14 7.87
N ILE A 41 13.45 6.48 6.90
CA ILE A 41 12.65 7.14 5.86
C ILE A 41 11.50 7.93 6.50
N CYS A 42 10.75 7.33 7.41
CA CYS A 42 9.64 8.00 8.10
C CYS A 42 10.12 9.23 8.88
N ARG A 43 11.19 9.08 9.67
CA ARG A 43 11.81 10.20 10.41
C ARG A 43 12.26 11.33 9.49
N ARG A 44 12.91 11.00 8.38
CA ARG A 44 13.40 12.00 7.42
C ARG A 44 12.27 12.79 6.77
N LEU A 45 11.11 12.15 6.59
CA LEU A 45 9.91 12.78 6.04
C LEU A 45 9.03 13.43 7.11
N GLY A 46 9.40 13.33 8.39
CA GLY A 46 8.58 13.82 9.51
C GLY A 46 7.26 13.06 9.69
N ALA A 47 7.20 11.80 9.24
CA ALA A 47 6.01 10.97 9.34
C ALA A 47 5.88 10.37 10.75
N ASP A 48 4.67 10.44 11.29
CA ASP A 48 4.25 9.79 12.54
C ASP A 48 3.55 8.44 12.29
N THR A 49 3.26 8.11 11.02
CA THR A 49 2.47 6.94 10.64
C THR A 49 3.07 6.23 9.43
N TYR A 50 3.22 4.91 9.53
CA TYR A 50 3.61 4.03 8.44
C TYR A 50 2.47 3.08 8.07
N VAL A 51 2.03 3.14 6.81
CA VAL A 51 0.96 2.26 6.29
C VAL A 51 1.57 1.12 5.49
N THR A 52 1.29 -0.12 5.91
CA THR A 52 1.84 -1.35 5.31
C THR A 52 0.74 -2.21 4.67
N PRO A 53 1.01 -2.97 3.59
CA PRO A 53 0.07 -3.96 3.08
C PRO A 53 -0.07 -5.17 4.02
N PRO A 54 -1.18 -5.93 3.96
CA PRO A 54 -1.37 -7.14 4.77
C PRO A 54 -0.29 -8.22 4.58
N GLY A 55 0.32 -8.31 3.40
CA GLY A 55 1.40 -9.27 3.13
C GLY A 55 2.69 -9.04 3.93
N ALA A 56 2.83 -7.88 4.57
CA ALA A 56 3.99 -7.53 5.39
C ALA A 56 3.82 -7.91 6.88
N LEU A 57 2.65 -8.42 7.29
CA LEU A 57 2.37 -8.73 8.69
C LEU A 57 3.33 -9.76 9.30
N ALA A 58 3.84 -10.72 8.52
CA ALA A 58 4.65 -11.81 9.06
C ALA A 58 5.99 -11.32 9.64
N TYR A 59 6.73 -10.47 8.93
CA TYR A 59 7.99 -9.93 9.44
C TYR A 59 7.74 -8.79 10.45
N LEU A 60 6.70 -7.96 10.24
CA LEU A 60 6.38 -6.89 11.19
C LEU A 60 5.93 -7.43 12.56
N ALA A 61 5.41 -8.65 12.63
CA ALA A 61 5.10 -9.30 13.91
C ALA A 61 6.35 -9.46 14.80
N THR A 62 7.54 -9.65 14.20
CA THR A 62 8.79 -9.88 14.92
C THR A 62 9.70 -8.66 14.93
N GLU A 63 9.54 -7.73 13.99
CA GLU A 63 10.51 -6.65 13.73
C GLU A 63 9.92 -5.24 13.95
N ALA A 64 8.69 -5.07 14.44
CA ALA A 64 8.07 -3.73 14.54
C ALA A 64 8.61 -2.82 15.67
N THR A 65 9.39 -3.34 16.62
CA THR A 65 9.91 -2.59 17.78
C THR A 65 10.55 -1.23 17.44
N PRO A 66 11.35 -1.09 16.36
CA PRO A 66 11.96 0.19 15.99
C PRO A 66 10.96 1.28 15.62
N PHE A 67 9.76 0.95 15.11
CA PHE A 67 8.71 1.93 14.84
C PHE A 67 8.19 2.56 16.13
N THR A 68 7.84 1.73 17.11
CA THR A 68 7.35 2.19 18.42
C THR A 68 8.40 3.04 19.13
N ALA A 69 9.68 2.63 19.11
CA ALA A 69 10.77 3.40 19.68
C ALA A 69 11.00 4.76 18.99
N ALA A 70 10.55 4.90 17.75
CA ALA A 70 10.58 6.15 16.99
C ALA A 70 9.31 6.99 17.10
N GLY A 71 8.30 6.54 17.85
CA GLY A 71 7.00 7.21 17.92
C GLY A 71 6.20 7.13 16.62
N ILE A 72 6.43 6.10 15.81
CA ILE A 72 5.74 5.90 14.53
C ILE A 72 4.67 4.82 14.71
N GLU A 73 3.42 5.16 14.45
CA GLU A 73 2.31 4.22 14.41
C GLU A 73 2.38 3.36 13.14
N VAL A 74 2.17 2.04 13.28
CA VAL A 74 2.08 1.14 12.13
C VAL A 74 0.62 0.76 11.90
N LEU A 75 0.10 1.14 10.73
CA LEU A 75 -1.24 0.82 10.28
C LEU A 75 -1.21 -0.14 9.09
N VAL A 76 -2.18 -1.03 9.02
CA VAL A 76 -2.28 -2.05 7.98
C VAL A 76 -3.38 -1.63 7.02
N HIS A 77 -3.02 -1.50 5.75
CA HIS A 77 -3.96 -1.13 4.70
C HIS A 77 -5.05 -2.19 4.56
N THR A 78 -6.31 -1.75 4.60
CA THR A 78 -7.47 -2.61 4.36
C THR A 78 -8.20 -2.16 3.10
N TYR A 79 -8.38 -3.09 2.18
CA TYR A 79 -9.03 -2.85 0.89
C TYR A 79 -9.96 -4.01 0.56
N VAL A 80 -11.21 -3.71 0.25
CA VAL A 80 -12.19 -4.67 -0.27
C VAL A 80 -12.30 -4.41 -1.76
N HIS A 81 -11.94 -5.39 -2.58
CA HIS A 81 -11.93 -5.20 -4.03
C HIS A 81 -13.34 -4.85 -4.54
N PRO A 82 -13.52 -3.70 -5.21
CA PRO A 82 -14.81 -3.32 -5.76
C PRO A 82 -15.16 -4.20 -6.97
N THR A 83 -16.45 -4.34 -7.25
CA THR A 83 -16.91 -4.85 -8.55
C THR A 83 -17.17 -3.68 -9.48
N TYR A 84 -16.93 -3.88 -10.77
CA TYR A 84 -17.09 -2.87 -11.82
C TYR A 84 -17.40 -3.52 -13.17
N ALA A 85 -17.81 -2.72 -14.15
CA ALA A 85 -18.31 -3.19 -15.43
C ALA A 85 -17.17 -3.58 -16.39
N GLN A 86 -16.46 -4.67 -16.08
CA GLN A 86 -15.49 -5.26 -17.01
C GLN A 86 -16.17 -5.62 -18.35
N PRO A 87 -15.51 -5.37 -19.50
CA PRO A 87 -16.12 -5.54 -20.82
C PRO A 87 -16.42 -7.01 -21.18
N HIS A 88 -15.74 -7.96 -20.53
CA HIS A 88 -15.87 -9.39 -20.80
C HIS A 88 -16.23 -10.15 -19.53
N PRO A 89 -17.43 -10.77 -19.46
CA PRO A 89 -17.77 -11.66 -18.36
C PRO A 89 -17.05 -13.02 -18.47
N PRO A 90 -16.82 -13.72 -17.35
CA PRO A 90 -17.18 -13.34 -15.98
C PRO A 90 -16.21 -12.29 -15.39
N PHE A 91 -16.68 -11.58 -14.36
CA PHE A 91 -15.84 -10.63 -13.63
C PHE A 91 -14.61 -11.32 -13.02
N ALA A 92 -13.44 -10.79 -13.30
CA ALA A 92 -12.15 -11.24 -12.76
C ALA A 92 -11.66 -10.24 -11.69
N PRO A 93 -11.78 -10.56 -10.38
CA PRO A 93 -11.27 -9.70 -9.33
C PRO A 93 -9.73 -9.70 -9.31
N TYR A 94 -9.14 -8.65 -8.75
CA TYR A 94 -7.69 -8.51 -8.55
C TYR A 94 -6.86 -8.56 -9.85
N ALA A 95 -7.41 -8.08 -10.96
CA ALA A 95 -6.70 -7.97 -12.24
C ALA A 95 -5.59 -6.90 -12.20
N SER A 96 -5.83 -5.70 -12.73
CA SER A 96 -4.85 -4.61 -12.69
C SER A 96 -5.54 -3.26 -12.53
N ALA A 97 -4.78 -2.25 -12.10
CA ALA A 97 -5.28 -0.87 -12.11
C ALA A 97 -5.57 -0.38 -13.54
N ILE A 98 -4.86 -0.90 -14.55
CA ILE A 98 -5.11 -0.61 -15.97
C ILE A 98 -6.47 -1.14 -16.38
N ASP A 99 -6.82 -2.36 -15.96
CA ASP A 99 -8.13 -2.97 -16.24
C ASP A 99 -9.28 -2.10 -15.72
N LEU A 100 -9.16 -1.60 -14.49
CA LEU A 100 -10.13 -0.67 -13.92
C LEU A 100 -10.23 0.64 -14.73
N VAL A 101 -9.09 1.27 -15.04
CA VAL A 101 -9.07 2.54 -15.81
C VAL A 101 -9.71 2.37 -17.18
N LEU A 102 -9.39 1.29 -17.89
CA LEU A 102 -9.95 1.04 -19.23
C LEU A 102 -11.42 0.61 -19.20
N SER A 103 -11.90 0.06 -18.07
CA SER A 103 -13.29 -0.37 -17.93
C SER A 103 -14.23 0.76 -17.48
N GLU A 104 -13.75 1.65 -16.60
CA GLU A 104 -14.60 2.65 -15.93
C GLU A 104 -14.23 4.11 -16.29
N ASP A 105 -13.14 4.33 -17.02
CA ASP A 105 -12.69 5.65 -17.52
C ASP A 105 -12.70 6.71 -16.41
N GLU A 106 -13.43 7.82 -16.57
CA GLU A 106 -13.57 8.90 -15.59
C GLU A 106 -14.11 8.44 -14.22
N ARG A 107 -14.78 7.28 -14.16
CA ARG A 107 -15.32 6.72 -12.90
C ARG A 107 -14.28 5.89 -12.13
N ALA A 108 -13.17 5.52 -12.76
CA ALA A 108 -12.14 4.67 -12.16
C ALA A 108 -11.63 5.18 -10.78
N PRO A 109 -11.38 6.49 -10.57
CA PRO A 109 -10.97 7.00 -9.26
C PRO A 109 -12.01 6.74 -8.17
N ALA A 110 -13.30 6.97 -8.46
CA ALA A 110 -14.39 6.75 -7.52
C ALA A 110 -14.57 5.26 -7.19
N VAL A 111 -14.50 4.40 -8.22
CA VAL A 111 -14.59 2.94 -8.06
C VAL A 111 -13.42 2.42 -7.21
N MET A 112 -12.19 2.82 -7.50
CA MET A 112 -11.02 2.46 -6.69
C MET A 112 -11.21 2.88 -5.21
N ARG A 113 -11.65 4.12 -4.98
CA ARG A 113 -11.84 4.63 -3.61
C ARG A 113 -12.95 3.91 -2.85
N SER A 114 -13.96 3.36 -3.54
CA SER A 114 -15.05 2.60 -2.91
C SER A 114 -14.57 1.32 -2.20
N GLY A 115 -13.41 0.78 -2.61
CA GLY A 115 -12.80 -0.37 -1.96
C GLY A 115 -12.03 -0.04 -0.69
N ARG A 116 -11.69 1.24 -0.46
CA ARG A 116 -10.93 1.66 0.73
C ARG A 116 -11.71 1.38 2.01
N ARG A 117 -11.03 0.83 3.02
CA ARG A 117 -11.52 0.76 4.40
C ARG A 117 -10.58 1.53 5.31
N ALA A 118 -11.02 1.82 6.53
CA ALA A 118 -10.12 2.38 7.53
C ALA A 118 -8.94 1.42 7.72
N PRO A 119 -7.69 1.88 7.64
CA PRO A 119 -6.55 1.04 7.96
C PRO A 119 -6.62 0.69 9.45
N VAL A 120 -6.13 -0.49 9.80
CA VAL A 120 -6.22 -1.04 11.16
C VAL A 120 -4.86 -0.99 11.86
N PRO A 121 -4.78 -0.75 13.17
CA PRO A 121 -3.53 -0.87 13.91
C PRO A 121 -2.86 -2.23 13.71
N LEU A 122 -1.53 -2.25 13.65
CA LEU A 122 -0.76 -3.49 13.47
C LEU A 122 -1.13 -4.56 14.51
N ALA A 123 -1.31 -4.17 15.78
CA ALA A 123 -1.70 -5.08 16.85
C ALA A 123 -3.03 -5.79 16.56
N ASP A 124 -4.04 -5.03 16.12
CA ASP A 124 -5.37 -5.56 15.79
C ASP A 124 -5.30 -6.48 14.56
N ALA A 125 -4.52 -6.09 13.55
CA ALA A 125 -4.32 -6.92 12.36
C ALA A 125 -3.64 -8.25 12.68
N LEU A 126 -2.65 -8.25 13.58
CA LEU A 126 -1.97 -9.47 14.02
C LEU A 126 -2.90 -10.38 14.83
N ALA A 127 -3.74 -9.81 15.69
CA ALA A 127 -4.73 -10.56 16.47
C ALA A 127 -5.81 -11.22 15.58
N ALA A 128 -6.17 -10.58 14.46
CA ALA A 128 -7.16 -11.09 13.52
C ALA A 128 -6.63 -12.14 12.53
N ARG A 129 -5.31 -12.43 12.52
CA ARG A 129 -4.73 -13.43 11.61
C ARG A 129 -5.22 -14.83 12.00
N PRO A 130 -5.75 -15.63 11.04
CA PRO A 130 -5.94 -17.05 11.29
C PRO A 130 -4.57 -17.72 11.58
N ALA A 131 -4.55 -18.67 12.51
CA ALA A 131 -3.35 -19.33 13.05
C ALA A 131 -2.50 -20.12 12.03
N THR A 132 -2.85 -20.08 10.75
CA THR A 132 -2.25 -20.87 9.67
C THR A 132 -2.01 -20.00 8.44
N ALA A 133 -0.95 -19.19 8.50
CA ALA A 133 -0.31 -18.65 7.31
C ALA A 133 1.19 -18.49 7.60
N VAL A 134 1.84 -19.63 7.79
CA VAL A 134 3.28 -19.82 7.61
C VAL A 134 3.39 -20.72 6.39
N ALA A 135 3.84 -20.16 5.28
CA ALA A 135 4.40 -20.88 4.15
C ALA A 135 5.76 -20.24 3.87
#